data_AF-A0A0F6AR87-F1
#
_entry.id   AF-A0A0F6AR87-F1
#
_cell.length_a   1.000
_cell.length_b   1.000
_cell.length_c   1.000
_cell.angle_alpha   90.00
_cell.angle_beta   90.00
_cell.angle_gamma   90.00
#
_symmetry.space_group_name_H-M   'P 1'
#
loop_
_entity.id
_entity.type
_entity.pdbx_description
1 polymer ?
#
loop_
_entity_poly.entity_id
_entity_poly.type
_entity_poly.pdbx_seq_one_letter_code
_entity_poly.pdbx_strand_id
1 'polypeptide(L)'
;MGCWLTVIGIGEDGLDGLGQAARNAIAEAQAIFGGKRHLAFLGNDTEAERIAWPSPFDEAFAAIHARRGRPIVVLASGDPMFFGVGASLAKHFSPDEMLVLPYPSSLSLAAARMGWALQDVQTVSVHGRPFELLVPHILPGVRLLVLSNDGTTPARVATLLAAIGFGQSVLTVLEHLGGPKERTLHGTAANWLHERCADLHVLAIACIAAPDAAVLSPVAGLPDEAFENDGQLTKRDIRAVTLSRLQPLPRQLLWDVGAGCGSIGIEWMRVHASCRAIAIEADEGRQGMIERNRVALGVPGLQLVQGRAPSALRGLEAPDAIFIGGGVTDEGVLEACWNALKPGGRLVANAVTLQSEMRLFAWRQEFGGDLTRVGVAQAGELGSFDVWRQALPVTIYCGFK
;
A
#
# COMPACT_ATOMS: atom_id res chain seq x y z
N MET A 1 -35.28 -14.74 6.39
CA MET A 1 -34.77 -15.76 5.44
C MET A 1 -33.48 -16.27 6.01
N GLY A 2 -33.27 -17.60 6.04
CA GLY A 2 -32.03 -18.17 6.56
C GLY A 2 -30.87 -17.97 5.56
N CYS A 3 -29.65 -18.22 6.03
CA CYS A 3 -28.48 -18.25 5.17
C CYS A 3 -28.66 -19.27 4.04
N TRP A 4 -28.54 -18.79 2.79
CA TRP A 4 -28.66 -19.62 1.59
C TRP A 4 -27.34 -19.70 0.81
N LEU A 5 -26.43 -18.75 1.03
CA LEU A 5 -25.11 -18.69 0.38
C LEU A 5 -24.02 -19.09 1.38
N THR A 6 -23.42 -20.26 1.21
CA THR A 6 -22.31 -20.71 2.04
C THR A 6 -20.98 -20.47 1.32
N VAL A 7 -20.08 -19.71 1.93
CA VAL A 7 -18.73 -19.46 1.41
C VAL A 7 -17.73 -20.28 2.22
N ILE A 8 -17.10 -21.25 1.56
CA ILE A 8 -16.26 -22.25 2.20
C ILE A 8 -14.81 -22.04 1.80
N GLY A 9 -13.96 -21.88 2.82
CA GLY A 9 -12.53 -21.96 2.66
C GLY A 9 -12.06 -23.39 2.40
N ILE A 10 -11.15 -23.60 1.46
CA ILE A 10 -10.57 -24.91 1.14
C ILE A 10 -9.05 -24.81 0.92
N GLY A 11 -8.31 -25.77 1.48
CA GLY A 11 -6.87 -25.93 1.35
C GLY A 11 -6.44 -26.81 0.17
N GLU A 12 -5.14 -27.09 0.07
CA GLU A 12 -4.58 -28.02 -0.93
C GLU A 12 -4.79 -29.50 -0.54
N ASP A 13 -5.22 -29.77 0.68
CA ASP A 13 -5.76 -31.06 1.17
C ASP A 13 -7.21 -31.30 0.71
N GLY A 14 -7.82 -30.35 0.00
CA GLY A 14 -9.12 -30.52 -0.65
C GLY A 14 -10.25 -30.81 0.33
N LEU A 15 -11.12 -31.76 -0.02
CA LEU A 15 -12.26 -32.13 0.83
C LEU A 15 -11.82 -32.74 2.16
N ASP A 16 -10.64 -33.39 2.21
CA ASP A 16 -10.15 -34.06 3.41
C ASP A 16 -9.87 -33.09 4.56
N GLY A 17 -9.47 -31.86 4.22
CA GLY A 17 -9.27 -30.77 5.18
C GLY A 17 -10.55 -30.11 5.71
N LEU A 18 -11.72 -30.46 5.18
CA LEU A 18 -12.98 -29.82 5.56
C LEU A 18 -13.66 -30.49 6.76
N GLY A 19 -14.17 -29.67 7.67
CA GLY A 19 -15.04 -30.10 8.76
C GLY A 19 -16.46 -30.47 8.30
N GLN A 20 -17.23 -31.09 9.18
CA GLN A 20 -18.55 -31.65 8.85
C GLN A 20 -19.54 -30.60 8.30
N ALA A 21 -19.55 -29.39 8.86
CA ALA A 21 -20.46 -28.33 8.42
C ALA A 21 -20.22 -27.94 6.94
N ALA A 22 -18.95 -27.83 6.54
CA ALA A 22 -18.59 -27.52 5.15
C ALA A 22 -18.94 -28.68 4.21
N ARG A 23 -18.69 -29.93 4.63
CA ARG A 23 -19.05 -31.13 3.85
C ARG A 23 -20.56 -31.25 3.64
N ASN A 24 -21.36 -30.99 4.68
CA ASN A 24 -22.83 -30.99 4.59
C ASN A 24 -23.31 -29.91 3.62
N ALA A 25 -22.78 -28.69 3.72
CA ALA A 25 -23.15 -27.60 2.82
C ALA A 25 -22.82 -27.93 1.35
N ILE A 26 -21.70 -28.59 1.08
CA ILE A 26 -21.33 -29.07 -0.27
C ILE A 26 -22.30 -30.15 -0.76
N ALA A 27 -22.70 -31.09 0.11
CA ALA A 27 -23.63 -32.17 -0.24
C ALA A 27 -25.05 -31.66 -0.52
N GLU A 28 -25.50 -30.63 0.19
CA GLU A 28 -26.83 -30.02 0.03
C GLU A 28 -26.88 -28.93 -1.07
N ALA A 29 -25.72 -28.54 -1.61
CA ALA A 29 -25.64 -27.48 -2.60
C ALA A 29 -26.35 -27.85 -3.91
N GLN A 30 -27.13 -26.92 -4.46
CA GLN A 30 -27.66 -27.05 -5.82
C GLN A 30 -26.66 -26.58 -6.87
N ALA A 31 -25.81 -25.61 -6.53
CA ALA A 31 -24.71 -25.17 -7.36
C ALA A 31 -23.49 -24.78 -6.52
N ILE A 32 -22.31 -25.07 -7.06
CA ILE A 32 -21.02 -24.78 -6.44
C ILE A 32 -20.19 -23.93 -7.38
N PHE A 33 -19.87 -22.72 -6.93
CA PHE A 33 -18.97 -21.80 -7.63
C PHE A 33 -17.54 -21.93 -7.09
N GLY A 34 -16.54 -21.77 -7.95
CA GLY A 34 -15.15 -21.81 -7.49
C GLY A 34 -14.12 -21.70 -8.61
N GLY A 35 -12.84 -21.64 -8.22
CA GLY A 35 -11.76 -21.75 -9.19
C GLY A 35 -11.71 -23.16 -9.76
N LYS A 36 -11.22 -23.31 -11.00
CA LYS A 36 -11.08 -24.63 -11.65
C LYS A 36 -10.34 -25.64 -10.76
N ARG A 37 -9.28 -25.20 -10.07
CA ARG A 37 -8.52 -25.99 -9.09
C ARG A 37 -9.41 -26.47 -7.94
N HIS A 38 -10.23 -25.60 -7.35
CA HIS A 38 -11.10 -25.93 -6.23
C HIS A 38 -12.22 -26.89 -6.64
N LEU A 39 -12.84 -26.65 -7.79
CA LEU A 39 -13.88 -27.52 -8.33
C LEU A 39 -13.37 -28.91 -8.69
N ALA A 40 -12.08 -29.05 -9.03
CA ALA A 40 -11.45 -30.35 -9.28
C ALA A 40 -11.28 -31.19 -8.01
N PHE A 41 -11.33 -30.60 -6.81
CA PHE A 41 -11.37 -31.36 -5.56
C PHE A 41 -12.73 -32.01 -5.29
N LEU A 42 -13.78 -31.53 -5.96
CA LEU A 42 -15.09 -32.15 -5.90
C LEU A 42 -15.01 -33.45 -6.73
N GLY A 43 -15.01 -34.59 -6.05
CA GLY A 43 -15.13 -35.91 -6.69
C GLY A 43 -16.40 -36.01 -7.55
N ASN A 44 -16.60 -37.12 -8.26
CA ASN A 44 -17.75 -37.28 -9.15
C ASN A 44 -19.11 -37.42 -8.43
N ASP A 45 -19.10 -37.54 -7.10
CA ASP A 45 -20.28 -37.90 -6.30
C ASP A 45 -21.19 -36.72 -5.95
N THR A 46 -20.87 -35.49 -6.36
CA THR A 46 -21.76 -34.33 -6.16
C THR A 46 -22.69 -34.14 -7.36
N GLU A 47 -23.99 -34.04 -7.08
CA GLU A 47 -25.04 -33.72 -8.07
C GLU A 47 -25.15 -32.20 -8.35
N ALA A 48 -24.42 -31.37 -7.61
CA ALA A 48 -24.48 -29.93 -7.74
C ALA A 48 -23.92 -29.43 -9.08
N GLU A 49 -24.56 -28.40 -9.64
CA GLU A 49 -24.03 -27.70 -10.83
C GLU A 49 -22.68 -27.05 -10.49
N ARG A 50 -21.60 -27.42 -11.20
CA ARG A 50 -20.25 -26.87 -10.98
C ARG A 50 -19.99 -25.69 -11.90
N ILE A 51 -19.79 -24.51 -11.34
CA ILE A 51 -19.66 -23.26 -12.10
C ILE A 51 -18.29 -22.66 -11.82
N ALA A 52 -17.39 -22.75 -12.81
CA ALA A 52 -16.10 -22.08 -12.72
C ALA A 52 -16.29 -20.56 -12.75
N TRP A 53 -15.41 -19.82 -12.07
CA TRP A 53 -15.40 -18.37 -12.17
C TRP A 53 -15.31 -17.89 -13.63
N PRO A 54 -16.20 -16.99 -14.07
CA PRO A 54 -16.14 -16.40 -15.40
C PRO A 54 -15.01 -15.37 -15.50
N SER A 55 -14.74 -14.94 -16.73
CA SER A 55 -13.88 -13.80 -17.02
C SER A 55 -14.68 -12.86 -17.91
N PRO A 56 -15.11 -11.68 -17.42
CA PRO A 56 -14.76 -11.04 -16.15
C PRO A 56 -15.41 -11.67 -14.90
N PHE A 57 -14.71 -11.59 -13.77
CA PHE A 57 -15.09 -12.23 -12.51
C PHE A 57 -16.46 -11.78 -11.96
N ASP A 58 -16.78 -10.50 -12.12
CA ASP A 58 -17.97 -9.89 -11.51
C ASP A 58 -19.29 -10.39 -12.12
N GLU A 59 -19.26 -11.01 -13.30
CA GLU A 59 -20.43 -11.66 -13.90
C GLU A 59 -20.98 -12.81 -13.04
N ALA A 60 -20.12 -13.42 -12.21
CA ALA A 60 -20.55 -14.47 -11.29
C ALA A 60 -21.57 -13.97 -10.27
N PHE A 61 -21.51 -12.70 -9.86
CA PHE A 61 -22.40 -12.17 -8.82
C PHE A 61 -23.84 -12.12 -9.29
N ALA A 62 -24.09 -11.78 -10.56
CA ALA A 62 -25.43 -11.82 -11.15
C ALA A 62 -25.97 -13.26 -11.18
N ALA A 63 -25.13 -14.23 -11.56
CA ALA A 63 -25.49 -15.65 -11.59
C ALA A 63 -25.80 -16.21 -10.19
N ILE A 64 -25.07 -15.77 -9.16
CA ILE A 64 -25.34 -16.11 -7.76
C ILE A 64 -26.64 -15.45 -7.29
N HIS A 65 -26.86 -14.17 -7.64
CA HIS A 65 -28.08 -13.44 -7.28
C HIS A 65 -29.35 -14.06 -7.86
N ALA A 66 -29.29 -14.55 -9.10
CA ALA A 66 -30.41 -15.24 -9.76
C ALA A 66 -30.83 -16.54 -9.04
N ARG A 67 -29.98 -17.09 -8.16
CA ARG A 67 -30.21 -18.32 -7.39
C ARG A 67 -30.53 -18.05 -5.92
N ARG A 68 -30.79 -16.79 -5.55
CA ARG A 68 -31.10 -16.37 -4.17
C ARG A 68 -32.20 -17.20 -3.53
N GLY A 69 -31.98 -17.63 -2.29
CA GLY A 69 -32.88 -18.50 -1.53
C GLY A 69 -32.72 -20.00 -1.81
N ARG A 70 -31.83 -20.41 -2.71
CA ARG A 70 -31.43 -21.81 -2.92
C ARG A 70 -30.09 -22.09 -2.22
N PRO A 71 -29.79 -23.32 -1.80
CA PRO A 71 -28.50 -23.63 -1.18
C PRO A 71 -27.38 -23.54 -2.22
N ILE A 72 -26.59 -22.48 -2.15
CA ILE A 72 -25.46 -22.20 -3.05
C ILE A 72 -24.17 -22.22 -2.24
N VAL A 73 -23.14 -22.87 -2.79
CA VAL A 73 -21.80 -22.89 -2.21
C VAL A 73 -20.83 -22.11 -3.09
N VAL A 74 -19.94 -21.37 -2.47
CA VAL A 74 -18.76 -20.77 -3.09
C VAL A 74 -17.52 -21.35 -2.42
N LEU A 75 -16.64 -21.98 -3.20
CA LEU A 75 -15.33 -22.43 -2.74
C LEU A 75 -14.29 -21.31 -2.94
N ALA A 76 -13.54 -21.03 -1.87
CA ALA A 76 -12.48 -20.03 -1.84
C ALA A 76 -11.18 -20.65 -1.30
N SER A 77 -10.02 -20.22 -1.82
CA SER A 77 -8.73 -20.70 -1.32
C SER A 77 -8.48 -20.18 0.10
N GLY A 78 -8.14 -21.05 1.05
CA GLY A 78 -7.81 -20.63 2.42
C GLY A 78 -8.98 -19.95 3.13
N ASP A 79 -8.73 -18.85 3.83
CA ASP A 79 -9.78 -18.08 4.49
C ASP A 79 -10.52 -17.19 3.46
N PRO A 80 -11.84 -17.35 3.27
CA PRO A 80 -12.60 -16.55 2.31
C PRO A 80 -12.56 -15.03 2.55
N MET A 81 -12.29 -14.60 3.79
CA MET A 81 -12.22 -13.19 4.18
C MET A 81 -10.81 -12.61 4.14
N PHE A 82 -9.80 -13.43 3.86
CA PHE A 82 -8.40 -13.00 3.81
C PHE A 82 -7.87 -12.96 2.38
N PHE A 83 -7.94 -11.78 1.74
CA PHE A 83 -7.66 -11.62 0.30
C PHE A 83 -8.50 -12.56 -0.60
N GLY A 84 -9.61 -13.08 -0.07
CA GLY A 84 -10.50 -14.03 -0.74
C GLY A 84 -11.77 -13.39 -1.30
N VAL A 85 -12.55 -14.21 -2.02
CA VAL A 85 -13.82 -13.80 -2.66
C VAL A 85 -14.92 -13.45 -1.66
N GLY A 86 -14.83 -13.91 -0.41
CA GLY A 86 -15.86 -13.66 0.62
C GLY A 86 -16.09 -12.17 0.86
N ALA A 87 -15.02 -11.36 0.91
CA ALA A 87 -15.12 -9.91 1.07
C ALA A 87 -15.73 -9.22 -0.16
N SER A 88 -15.53 -9.77 -1.37
CA SER A 88 -16.20 -9.28 -2.58
C SER A 88 -17.68 -9.60 -2.56
N LEU A 89 -18.06 -10.82 -2.17
CA LEU A 89 -19.46 -11.24 -2.03
C LEU A 89 -20.21 -10.39 -0.99
N ALA A 90 -19.58 -10.06 0.13
CA ALA A 90 -20.18 -9.24 1.19
C ALA A 90 -20.52 -7.79 0.75
N LYS A 91 -20.04 -7.34 -0.41
CA LYS A 91 -20.47 -6.06 -1.02
C LYS A 91 -21.81 -6.18 -1.78
N HIS A 92 -22.21 -7.40 -2.14
CA HIS A 92 -23.40 -7.69 -2.96
C HIS A 92 -24.50 -8.43 -2.20
N PHE A 93 -24.15 -9.14 -1.12
CA PHE A 93 -25.07 -9.93 -0.31
C PHE A 93 -24.96 -9.54 1.17
N SER A 94 -26.11 -9.54 1.88
CA SER A 94 -26.11 -9.22 3.31
C SER A 94 -25.38 -10.31 4.10
N PRO A 95 -24.64 -9.98 5.18
CA PRO A 95 -24.11 -10.97 6.10
C PRO A 95 -25.17 -11.97 6.62
N ASP A 96 -26.41 -11.54 6.79
CA ASP A 96 -27.52 -12.41 7.25
C ASP A 96 -27.91 -13.51 6.24
N GLU A 97 -27.48 -13.36 4.99
CA GLU A 97 -27.71 -14.33 3.91
C GLU A 97 -26.54 -15.28 3.68
N MET A 98 -25.41 -14.98 4.33
CA MET A 98 -24.12 -15.64 4.11
C MET A 98 -23.67 -16.42 5.34
N LEU A 99 -23.15 -17.63 5.10
CA LEU A 99 -22.44 -18.42 6.10
C LEU A 99 -21.02 -18.58 5.61
N VAL A 100 -20.06 -17.98 6.30
CA VAL A 100 -18.65 -18.10 5.96
C VAL A 100 -18.00 -19.14 6.86
N LEU A 101 -17.51 -20.21 6.24
CA LEU A 101 -16.79 -21.29 6.92
C LEU A 101 -15.31 -21.16 6.58
N PRO A 102 -14.48 -20.58 7.47
CA PRO A 102 -13.07 -20.34 7.19
C PRO A 102 -12.26 -21.64 7.22
N TYR A 103 -11.20 -21.66 6.43
CA TYR A 103 -10.10 -22.63 6.52
C TYR A 103 -8.83 -21.86 6.94
N PRO A 104 -7.85 -22.47 7.63
CA PRO A 104 -6.60 -21.80 7.96
C PRO A 104 -6.00 -21.06 6.75
N SER A 105 -5.78 -19.76 6.88
CA SER A 105 -5.19 -18.96 5.79
C SER A 105 -3.79 -19.45 5.43
N SER A 106 -3.32 -19.16 4.22
CA SER A 106 -1.94 -19.48 3.81
C SER A 106 -0.90 -18.85 4.76
N LEU A 107 -1.23 -17.72 5.38
CA LEU A 107 -0.40 -17.11 6.42
C LEU A 107 -0.41 -17.88 7.73
N SER A 108 -1.56 -18.39 8.16
CA SER A 108 -1.66 -19.21 9.37
C SER A 108 -0.86 -20.50 9.21
N LEU A 109 -0.96 -21.13 8.04
CA LEU A 109 -0.15 -22.30 7.69
C LEU A 109 1.35 -21.94 7.63
N ALA A 110 1.70 -20.82 7.00
CA ALA A 110 3.09 -20.38 6.90
C ALA A 110 3.69 -20.08 8.29
N ALA A 111 2.97 -19.35 9.12
CA ALA A 111 3.36 -19.05 10.50
C ALA A 111 3.56 -20.34 11.32
N ALA A 112 2.69 -21.34 11.16
CA ALA A 112 2.84 -22.63 11.81
C ALA A 112 4.10 -23.38 11.35
N ARG A 113 4.50 -23.29 10.07
CA ARG A 113 5.76 -23.87 9.57
C ARG A 113 6.99 -23.11 10.04
N MET A 114 6.91 -21.79 10.09
CA MET A 114 8.01 -20.93 10.50
C MET A 114 8.18 -20.84 12.02
N GLY A 115 7.18 -21.27 12.79
CA GLY A 115 7.15 -21.04 14.24
C GLY A 115 7.04 -19.56 14.60
N TRP A 116 6.38 -18.76 13.75
CA TRP A 116 6.23 -17.32 13.96
C TRP A 116 4.86 -17.00 14.56
N ALA A 117 4.84 -16.14 15.58
CA ALA A 117 3.59 -15.61 16.10
C ALA A 117 3.00 -14.59 15.11
N LEU A 118 1.75 -14.77 14.69
CA LEU A 118 1.13 -13.94 13.65
C LEU A 118 1.06 -12.45 14.03
N GLN A 119 0.90 -12.13 15.31
CA GLN A 119 0.89 -10.74 15.78
C GLN A 119 2.25 -10.03 15.67
N ASP A 120 3.35 -10.77 15.49
CA ASP A 120 4.71 -10.24 15.34
C ASP A 120 5.18 -10.23 13.87
N VAL A 121 4.28 -10.61 12.94
CA VAL A 121 4.58 -10.75 11.52
C VAL A 121 3.80 -9.71 10.72
N GLN A 122 4.51 -8.99 9.87
CA GLN A 122 3.88 -8.09 8.92
C GLN A 122 3.51 -8.83 7.64
N THR A 123 2.24 -8.73 7.26
CA THR A 123 1.77 -9.25 5.98
C THR A 123 1.90 -8.21 4.90
N VAL A 124 2.46 -8.60 3.76
CA VAL A 124 2.50 -7.78 2.54
C VAL A 124 1.94 -8.58 1.37
N SER A 125 1.10 -7.98 0.54
CA SER A 125 0.62 -8.63 -0.68
C SER A 125 1.13 -7.88 -1.90
N VAL A 126 1.87 -8.60 -2.75
CA VAL A 126 2.22 -8.15 -4.11
C VAL A 126 1.47 -8.94 -5.18
N HIS A 127 0.61 -9.88 -4.78
CA HIS A 127 -0.30 -10.58 -5.69
C HIS A 127 -1.32 -9.62 -6.32
N GLY A 128 -1.28 -9.46 -7.64
CA GLY A 128 -2.13 -8.52 -8.37
C GLY A 128 -1.92 -7.05 -7.97
N ARG A 129 -0.77 -6.73 -7.38
CA ARG A 129 -0.43 -5.38 -6.87
C ARG A 129 1.00 -5.03 -7.27
N PRO A 130 1.36 -3.72 -7.31
CA PRO A 130 2.73 -3.32 -7.56
C PRO A 130 3.72 -3.96 -6.58
N PHE A 131 4.85 -4.43 -7.10
CA PHE A 131 5.88 -5.12 -6.32
C PHE A 131 6.55 -4.19 -5.30
N GLU A 132 6.66 -2.91 -5.65
CA GLU A 132 7.35 -1.87 -4.90
C GLU A 132 6.69 -1.58 -3.56
N LEU A 133 5.42 -1.98 -3.37
CA LEU A 133 4.74 -1.91 -2.08
C LEU A 133 5.44 -2.71 -0.98
N LEU A 134 6.35 -3.62 -1.33
CA LEU A 134 7.20 -4.32 -0.36
C LEU A 134 8.25 -3.40 0.28
N VAL A 135 8.75 -2.40 -0.44
CA VAL A 135 9.90 -1.58 -0.04
C VAL A 135 9.75 -0.94 1.35
N PRO A 136 8.63 -0.29 1.71
CA PRO A 136 8.50 0.39 3.00
C PRO A 136 8.47 -0.57 4.20
N HIS A 137 8.26 -1.87 3.95
CA HIS A 137 8.18 -2.91 4.96
C HIS A 137 9.51 -3.61 5.21
N ILE A 138 10.54 -3.34 4.42
CA ILE A 138 11.88 -3.92 4.61
C ILE A 138 12.61 -3.09 5.67
N LEU A 139 12.53 -3.55 6.92
CA LEU A 139 13.16 -2.90 8.07
C LEU A 139 14.03 -3.89 8.85
N PRO A 140 15.03 -3.42 9.62
CA PRO A 140 15.87 -4.31 10.41
C PRO A 140 15.04 -5.15 11.41
N GLY A 141 15.23 -6.46 11.41
CA GLY A 141 14.65 -7.38 12.40
C GLY A 141 13.18 -7.73 12.20
N VAL A 142 12.49 -7.19 11.19
CA VAL A 142 11.08 -7.53 10.94
C VAL A 142 10.96 -8.89 10.26
N ARG A 143 9.80 -9.53 10.49
CA ARG A 143 9.39 -10.76 9.80
C ARG A 143 8.25 -10.44 8.86
N LEU A 144 8.41 -10.81 7.59
CA LEU A 144 7.41 -10.58 6.56
C LEU A 144 6.84 -11.92 6.08
N LEU A 145 5.52 -11.99 5.93
CA LEU A 145 4.89 -12.99 5.08
C LEU A 145 4.31 -12.29 3.84
N VAL A 146 4.84 -12.66 2.68
CA VAL A 146 4.53 -12.04 1.40
C VAL A 146 3.63 -12.97 0.59
N LEU A 147 2.47 -12.46 0.19
CA LEU A 147 1.62 -13.07 -0.82
C LEU A 147 2.17 -12.68 -2.20
N SER A 148 2.80 -13.65 -2.86
CA SER A 148 3.52 -13.48 -4.11
C SER A 148 2.60 -13.37 -5.32
N ASN A 149 3.07 -12.69 -6.37
CA ASN A 149 2.34 -12.65 -7.63
C ASN A 149 2.41 -14.00 -8.37
N ASP A 150 3.61 -14.56 -8.43
CA ASP A 150 3.94 -15.80 -9.15
C ASP A 150 5.29 -16.35 -8.66
N GLY A 151 5.69 -17.51 -9.20
CA GLY A 151 6.90 -18.23 -8.84
C GLY A 151 8.23 -17.49 -9.07
N THR A 152 8.25 -16.34 -9.75
CA THR A 152 9.45 -15.50 -9.94
C THR A 152 9.61 -14.44 -8.83
N THR A 153 8.57 -14.23 -8.03
CA THR A 153 8.55 -13.20 -6.98
C THR A 153 9.72 -13.35 -5.99
N PRO A 154 10.05 -14.56 -5.46
CA PRO A 154 11.15 -14.72 -4.51
C PRO A 154 12.50 -14.27 -5.04
N ALA A 155 12.81 -14.55 -6.31
CA ALA A 155 14.06 -14.11 -6.93
C ALA A 155 14.14 -12.59 -7.02
N ARG A 156 13.05 -11.92 -7.42
CA ARG A 156 12.96 -10.45 -7.44
C ARG A 156 13.14 -9.84 -6.06
N VAL A 157 12.54 -10.45 -5.03
CA VAL A 157 12.70 -10.03 -3.63
C VAL A 157 14.15 -10.19 -3.17
N ALA A 158 14.80 -11.31 -3.50
CA ALA A 158 16.20 -11.54 -3.18
C ALA A 158 17.12 -10.46 -3.81
N THR A 159 16.92 -10.15 -5.10
CA THR A 159 17.65 -9.07 -5.79
C THR A 159 17.43 -7.72 -5.11
N LEU A 160 16.18 -7.36 -4.79
CA LEU A 160 15.87 -6.10 -4.10
C LEU A 160 16.58 -6.02 -2.76
N LEU A 161 16.43 -7.04 -1.90
CA LEU A 161 17.04 -7.09 -0.58
C LEU A 161 18.57 -6.98 -0.66
N ALA A 162 19.21 -7.71 -1.57
CA ALA A 162 20.65 -7.63 -1.77
C ALA A 162 21.10 -6.20 -2.18
N ALA A 163 20.37 -5.55 -3.09
CA ALA A 163 20.70 -4.22 -3.58
C ALA A 163 20.63 -3.11 -2.50
N ILE A 164 19.79 -3.28 -1.48
CA ILE A 164 19.61 -2.29 -0.40
C ILE A 164 20.34 -2.68 0.91
N GLY A 165 21.26 -3.64 0.87
CA GLY A 165 22.08 -4.04 2.02
C GLY A 165 21.39 -5.04 2.98
N PHE A 166 20.33 -5.70 2.53
CA PHE A 166 19.61 -6.75 3.26
C PHE A 166 19.95 -8.16 2.74
N GLY A 167 21.10 -8.33 2.09
CA GLY A 167 21.53 -9.60 1.46
C GLY A 167 21.60 -10.80 2.40
N GLN A 168 21.80 -10.60 3.70
CA GLN A 168 21.80 -11.68 4.70
C GLN A 168 20.39 -12.09 5.15
N SER A 169 19.35 -11.38 4.71
CA SER A 169 17.97 -11.73 5.01
C SER A 169 17.67 -13.15 4.56
N VAL A 170 16.97 -13.88 5.40
CA VAL A 170 16.62 -15.28 5.17
C VAL A 170 15.28 -15.35 4.47
N LEU A 171 15.25 -16.01 3.31
CA LEU A 171 14.05 -16.24 2.52
C LEU A 171 13.67 -17.72 2.63
N THR A 172 12.40 -17.97 2.96
CA THR A 172 11.82 -19.31 2.94
C THR A 172 10.56 -19.28 2.07
N VAL A 173 10.59 -20.01 0.96
CA VAL A 173 9.42 -20.19 0.08
C VAL A 173 8.69 -21.45 0.54
N LEU A 174 7.41 -21.30 0.83
CA LEU A 174 6.52 -22.36 1.29
C LEU A 174 5.51 -22.67 0.19
N GLU A 175 5.83 -23.64 -0.66
CA GLU A 175 5.02 -24.05 -1.81
C GLU A 175 3.90 -25.00 -1.36
N HIS A 176 2.72 -24.87 -1.97
CA HIS A 176 1.59 -25.82 -1.80
C HIS A 176 1.25 -26.16 -0.33
N LEU A 177 1.33 -25.18 0.57
CA LEU A 177 1.08 -25.34 2.00
C LEU A 177 -0.22 -26.10 2.30
N GLY A 178 -0.12 -27.10 3.18
CA GLY A 178 -1.22 -27.97 3.59
C GLY A 178 -1.53 -29.10 2.61
N GLY A 179 -0.87 -29.16 1.44
CA GLY A 179 -1.16 -30.11 0.38
C GLY A 179 -0.17 -31.26 0.27
N PRO A 180 -0.47 -32.27 -0.58
CA PRO A 180 0.42 -33.38 -0.86
C PRO A 180 1.69 -32.98 -1.63
N LYS A 181 1.70 -31.77 -2.22
CA LYS A 181 2.85 -31.19 -2.92
C LYS A 181 3.64 -30.19 -2.07
N GLU A 182 3.35 -30.10 -0.78
CA GLU A 182 4.00 -29.14 0.11
C GLU A 182 5.53 -29.30 0.04
N ARG A 183 6.22 -28.20 -0.27
CA ARG A 183 7.68 -28.18 -0.38
C ARG A 183 8.21 -26.84 0.13
N THR A 184 9.41 -26.86 0.70
CA THR A 184 10.09 -25.66 1.17
C THR A 184 11.38 -25.44 0.38
N LEU A 185 11.62 -24.20 -0.04
CA LEU A 185 12.91 -23.72 -0.53
C LEU A 185 13.46 -22.68 0.44
N HIS A 186 14.76 -22.66 0.64
CA HIS A 186 15.39 -21.80 1.64
C HIS A 186 16.75 -21.29 1.17
N GLY A 187 17.08 -20.06 1.56
CA GLY A 187 18.35 -19.44 1.26
C GLY A 187 18.43 -18.02 1.80
N THR A 188 19.56 -17.36 1.60
CA THR A 188 19.71 -15.91 1.86
C THR A 188 19.44 -15.12 0.60
N ALA A 189 19.07 -13.85 0.73
CA ALA A 189 18.86 -12.97 -0.42
C ALA A 189 20.12 -12.85 -1.32
N ALA A 190 21.31 -12.78 -0.73
CA ALA A 190 22.56 -12.67 -1.46
C ALA A 190 22.95 -13.94 -2.24
N ASN A 191 22.54 -15.11 -1.76
CA ASN A 191 22.88 -16.41 -2.34
C ASN A 191 21.64 -17.14 -2.86
N TRP A 192 20.61 -16.40 -3.28
CA TRP A 192 19.37 -17.00 -3.74
C TRP A 192 19.57 -17.63 -5.13
N LEU A 193 19.47 -18.96 -5.22
CA LEU A 193 19.77 -19.73 -6.45
C LEU A 193 18.52 -20.11 -7.26
N HIS A 194 17.32 -19.91 -6.72
CA HIS A 194 16.08 -20.37 -7.34
C HIS A 194 15.45 -19.27 -8.20
N GLU A 195 15.60 -19.38 -9.52
CA GLU A 195 14.97 -18.44 -10.47
C GLU A 195 13.44 -18.52 -10.45
N ARG A 196 12.90 -19.73 -10.21
CA ARG A 196 11.45 -19.96 -10.16
C ARG A 196 11.08 -21.06 -9.15
N CYS A 197 10.02 -20.81 -8.39
CA CYS A 197 9.33 -21.78 -7.53
C CYS A 197 7.91 -22.05 -8.07
N ALA A 198 7.11 -22.86 -7.37
CA ALA A 198 5.69 -23.02 -7.67
C ALA A 198 4.95 -21.68 -7.57
N ASP A 199 4.00 -21.43 -8.48
CA ASP A 199 3.21 -20.19 -8.45
C ASP A 199 2.36 -20.07 -7.19
N LEU A 200 1.91 -21.21 -6.64
CA LEU A 200 1.19 -21.28 -5.38
C LEU A 200 2.17 -21.42 -4.21
N HIS A 201 2.60 -20.29 -3.63
CA HIS A 201 3.44 -20.26 -2.45
C HIS A 201 3.19 -19.04 -1.56
N VAL A 202 3.73 -19.08 -0.35
CA VAL A 202 3.94 -17.91 0.52
C VAL A 202 5.44 -17.72 0.69
N LEU A 203 5.92 -16.48 0.58
CA LEU A 203 7.31 -16.15 0.86
C LEU A 203 7.44 -15.59 2.27
N ALA A 204 8.19 -16.29 3.12
CA ALA A 204 8.57 -15.82 4.44
C ALA A 204 9.95 -15.16 4.38
N ILE A 205 10.10 -13.99 5.00
CA ILE A 205 11.35 -13.22 5.03
C ILE A 205 11.67 -12.85 6.47
N ALA A 206 12.87 -13.21 6.95
CA ALA A 206 13.45 -12.63 8.15
C ALA A 206 14.47 -11.57 7.73
N CYS A 207 14.13 -10.29 7.93
CA CYS A 207 14.92 -9.17 7.44
C CYS A 207 16.17 -8.94 8.32
N ILE A 208 17.35 -9.04 7.69
CA ILE A 208 18.65 -8.82 8.34
C ILE A 208 19.39 -7.74 7.55
N ALA A 209 19.55 -6.58 8.17
CA ALA A 209 20.28 -5.45 7.62
C ALA A 209 21.79 -5.60 7.87
N ALA A 210 22.61 -5.32 6.85
CA ALA A 210 24.04 -5.09 7.01
C ALA A 210 24.29 -3.76 7.75
N PRO A 211 25.48 -3.55 8.34
CA PRO A 211 25.82 -2.30 9.03
C PRO A 211 25.71 -1.04 8.15
N ASP A 212 25.90 -1.20 6.85
CA ASP A 212 25.84 -0.16 5.81
C ASP A 212 24.54 -0.20 4.99
N ALA A 213 23.53 -0.95 5.43
CA ALA A 213 22.26 -1.04 4.73
C ALA A 213 21.56 0.32 4.62
N ALA A 214 20.95 0.57 3.46
CA ALA A 214 20.19 1.79 3.19
C ALA A 214 18.81 1.71 3.87
N VAL A 215 18.78 1.88 5.19
CA VAL A 215 17.55 1.81 5.98
C VAL A 215 16.80 3.14 5.93
N LEU A 216 15.61 3.13 5.31
CA LEU A 216 14.74 4.29 5.24
C LEU A 216 13.67 4.22 6.33
N SER A 217 13.78 5.08 7.34
CA SER A 217 12.81 5.19 8.44
C SER A 217 11.38 5.39 7.92
N PRO A 218 10.35 4.79 8.56
CA PRO A 218 8.95 5.10 8.27
C PRO A 218 8.55 6.50 8.78
N VAL A 219 9.35 7.12 9.65
CA VAL A 219 9.13 8.51 10.10
C VAL A 219 9.49 9.48 8.97
N ALA A 220 8.68 10.52 8.83
CA ALA A 220 8.90 11.63 7.91
C ALA A 220 10.27 12.30 8.10
N GLY A 221 10.82 12.87 7.02
CA GLY A 221 12.17 13.45 7.04
C GLY A 221 13.25 12.44 6.68
N LEU A 222 13.01 11.62 5.65
CA LEU A 222 14.04 10.87 4.95
C LEU A 222 15.17 11.82 4.47
N PRO A 223 16.43 11.33 4.38
CA PRO A 223 17.53 12.08 3.77
C PRO A 223 17.15 12.61 2.38
N ASP A 224 17.70 13.76 2.00
CA ASP A 224 17.37 14.37 0.70
C ASP A 224 17.89 13.51 -0.46
N GLU A 225 18.97 12.77 -0.23
CA GLU A 225 19.61 11.84 -1.17
C GLU A 225 18.77 10.59 -1.44
N ALA A 226 17.74 10.32 -0.61
CA ALA A 226 16.77 9.27 -0.88
C ALA A 226 15.85 9.60 -2.06
N PHE A 227 15.84 10.86 -2.52
CA PHE A 227 15.04 11.34 -3.63
C PHE A 227 15.95 11.75 -4.77
N GLU A 228 15.61 11.33 -5.99
CA GLU A 228 16.09 12.01 -7.17
C GLU A 228 15.49 13.43 -7.20
N ASN A 229 16.35 14.45 -7.27
CA ASN A 229 15.92 15.84 -7.19
C ASN A 229 16.90 16.78 -7.94
N ASP A 230 16.41 17.97 -8.30
CA ASP A 230 17.15 19.05 -8.97
C ASP A 230 17.66 20.13 -8.00
N GLY A 231 17.71 19.82 -6.70
CA GLY A 231 18.04 20.76 -5.63
C GLY A 231 16.86 21.59 -5.11
N GLN A 232 15.68 21.52 -5.73
CA GLN A 232 14.48 22.30 -5.37
C GLN A 232 13.48 21.50 -4.52
N LEU A 233 13.90 20.40 -3.90
CA LEU A 233 13.05 19.67 -2.97
C LEU A 233 12.84 20.41 -1.65
N THR A 234 11.74 20.10 -0.96
CA THR A 234 11.58 20.50 0.45
C THR A 234 12.60 19.73 1.29
N LYS A 235 13.59 20.45 1.82
CA LYS A 235 14.71 19.91 2.60
C LYS A 235 14.23 19.13 3.81
N ARG A 236 14.93 18.05 4.15
CA ARG A 236 14.63 17.10 5.22
C ARG A 236 13.98 17.70 6.47
N ASP A 237 14.64 18.68 7.10
CA ASP A 237 14.18 19.25 8.37
C ASP A 237 12.85 20.02 8.22
N ILE A 238 12.71 20.78 7.13
CA ILE A 238 11.47 21.49 6.80
C ILE A 238 10.37 20.51 6.43
N ARG A 239 10.70 19.46 5.68
CA ARG A 239 9.78 18.41 5.26
C ARG A 239 9.22 17.62 6.44
N ALA A 240 10.06 17.30 7.44
CA ALA A 240 9.62 16.67 8.68
C ALA A 240 8.60 17.55 9.44
N VAL A 241 8.88 18.85 9.59
CA VAL A 241 7.95 19.80 10.22
C VAL A 241 6.66 19.93 9.40
N THR A 242 6.79 20.03 8.07
CA THR A 242 5.65 20.14 7.15
C THR A 242 4.71 18.94 7.29
N LEU A 243 5.24 17.72 7.28
CA LEU A 243 4.42 16.51 7.46
C LEU A 243 3.81 16.40 8.86
N SER A 244 4.54 16.85 9.89
CA SER A 244 3.97 16.95 11.24
C SER A 244 2.77 17.90 11.31
N ARG A 245 2.73 18.96 10.47
CA ARG A 245 1.60 19.88 10.36
C ARG A 245 0.49 19.33 9.47
N LEU A 246 0.84 18.56 8.44
CA LEU A 246 -0.13 17.91 7.55
C LEU A 246 -0.88 16.74 8.22
N GLN A 247 -0.29 16.10 9.23
CA GLN A 247 -0.94 15.08 10.06
C GLN A 247 -1.64 13.97 9.24
N PRO A 248 -0.89 13.15 8.49
CA PRO A 248 -1.46 12.03 7.73
C PRO A 248 -2.22 11.05 8.63
N LEU A 249 -3.46 10.72 8.21
CA LEU A 249 -4.27 9.67 8.82
C LEU A 249 -4.69 8.63 7.76
N PRO A 250 -4.97 7.38 8.17
CA PRO A 250 -5.39 6.33 7.25
C PRO A 250 -6.56 6.76 6.34
N ARG A 251 -6.51 6.36 5.06
CA ARG A 251 -7.50 6.60 4.01
C ARG A 251 -7.64 8.05 3.54
N GLN A 252 -6.88 8.98 4.10
CA GLN A 252 -6.93 10.38 3.70
C GLN A 252 -6.20 10.63 2.37
N LEU A 253 -6.72 11.61 1.63
CA LEU A 253 -6.18 12.10 0.38
C LEU A 253 -5.45 13.44 0.58
N LEU A 254 -4.20 13.50 0.15
CA LEU A 254 -3.41 14.72 0.06
C LEU A 254 -3.38 15.26 -1.39
N TRP A 255 -3.51 16.57 -1.57
CA TRP A 255 -2.96 17.23 -2.76
C TRP A 255 -1.59 17.82 -2.44
N ASP A 256 -0.60 17.50 -3.27
CA ASP A 256 0.75 18.06 -3.22
C ASP A 256 0.90 19.02 -4.40
N VAL A 257 0.64 20.31 -4.17
CA VAL A 257 0.58 21.36 -5.21
C VAL A 257 1.95 21.99 -5.41
N GLY A 258 2.47 21.91 -6.64
CA GLY A 258 3.86 22.26 -6.93
C GLY A 258 4.79 21.21 -6.33
N ALA A 259 4.53 19.93 -6.65
CA ALA A 259 5.11 18.79 -5.97
C ALA A 259 6.63 18.68 -6.11
N GLY A 260 7.24 19.31 -7.12
CA GLY A 260 8.67 19.19 -7.36
C GLY A 260 9.05 17.75 -7.67
N CYS A 261 9.91 17.15 -6.83
CA CYS A 261 10.25 15.73 -6.94
C CYS A 261 9.28 14.77 -6.21
N GLY A 262 8.18 15.30 -5.64
CA GLY A 262 7.12 14.52 -4.98
C GLY A 262 7.38 14.17 -3.52
N SER A 263 8.40 14.77 -2.90
CA SER A 263 8.87 14.38 -1.57
C SER A 263 7.80 14.40 -0.46
N ILE A 264 6.88 15.37 -0.48
CA ILE A 264 5.80 15.47 0.52
C ILE A 264 4.74 14.41 0.29
N GLY A 265 4.22 14.29 -0.95
CA GLY A 265 3.26 13.25 -1.32
C GLY A 265 3.77 11.84 -1.06
N ILE A 266 5.05 11.58 -1.33
CA ILE A 266 5.67 10.27 -1.12
C ILE A 266 5.74 9.93 0.37
N GLU A 267 6.29 10.81 1.18
CA GLU A 267 6.40 10.54 2.62
C GLU A 267 5.05 10.51 3.32
N TRP A 268 4.06 11.29 2.86
CA TRP A 268 2.67 11.18 3.29
C TRP A 268 2.12 9.76 3.09
N MET A 269 2.34 9.17 1.91
CA MET A 269 1.87 7.82 1.61
C MET A 269 2.64 6.72 2.35
N ARG A 270 3.88 6.97 2.77
CA ARG A 270 4.67 6.03 3.57
C ARG A 270 4.19 5.88 5.01
N VAL A 271 3.42 6.84 5.54
CA VAL A 271 2.90 6.78 6.93
C VAL A 271 1.91 5.63 7.12
N HIS A 272 1.04 5.39 6.13
CA HIS A 272 0.07 4.31 6.19
C HIS A 272 -0.32 3.84 4.79
N ALA A 273 -0.45 2.52 4.58
CA ALA A 273 -0.69 1.92 3.27
C ALA A 273 -2.02 2.33 2.60
N SER A 274 -2.95 2.95 3.34
CA SER A 274 -4.20 3.47 2.79
C SER A 274 -4.20 4.98 2.54
N CYS A 275 -3.15 5.70 2.93
CA CYS A 275 -2.98 7.10 2.55
C CYS A 275 -2.86 7.21 1.03
N ARG A 276 -3.47 8.25 0.47
CA ARG A 276 -3.43 8.55 -0.97
C ARG A 276 -2.89 9.96 -1.16
N ALA A 277 -2.22 10.20 -2.28
CA ALA A 277 -1.79 11.54 -2.65
C ALA A 277 -1.89 11.73 -4.17
N ILE A 278 -2.25 12.96 -4.55
CA ILE A 278 -2.19 13.47 -5.92
C ILE A 278 -1.11 14.55 -5.94
N ALA A 279 -0.04 14.32 -6.70
CA ALA A 279 1.01 15.30 -6.96
C ALA A 279 0.66 16.10 -8.22
N ILE A 280 0.65 17.43 -8.11
CA ILE A 280 0.36 18.36 -9.20
C ILE A 280 1.65 19.07 -9.55
N GLU A 281 2.17 18.82 -10.76
CA GLU A 281 3.43 19.37 -11.23
C GLU A 281 3.38 19.68 -12.73
N ALA A 282 3.90 20.84 -13.12
CA ALA A 282 3.85 21.34 -14.49
C ALA A 282 5.14 21.04 -15.28
N ASP A 283 6.27 20.93 -14.60
CA ASP A 283 7.57 20.68 -15.23
C ASP A 283 7.76 19.19 -15.56
N GLU A 284 8.02 18.88 -16.82
CA GLU A 284 8.16 17.50 -17.33
C GLU A 284 9.36 16.76 -16.71
N GLY A 285 10.47 17.48 -16.44
CA GLY A 285 11.65 16.89 -15.81
C GLY A 285 11.35 16.41 -14.39
N ARG A 286 10.66 17.24 -13.61
CA ARG A 286 10.20 16.95 -12.24
C ARG A 286 9.10 15.90 -12.19
N GLN A 287 8.18 15.89 -13.15
CA GLN A 287 7.23 14.79 -13.34
C GLN A 287 7.97 13.45 -13.47
N GLY A 288 9.03 13.40 -14.26
CA GLY A 288 9.89 12.21 -14.37
C GLY A 288 10.54 11.81 -13.04
N MET A 289 10.98 12.77 -12.23
CA MET A 289 11.53 12.50 -10.89
C MET A 289 10.46 11.91 -9.95
N ILE A 290 9.24 12.46 -9.95
CA ILE A 290 8.11 11.95 -9.17
C ILE A 290 7.84 10.48 -9.51
N GLU A 291 7.81 10.15 -10.80
CA GLU A 291 7.59 8.80 -11.31
C GLU A 291 8.66 7.81 -10.83
N ARG A 292 9.93 8.19 -10.86
CA ARG A 292 11.02 7.34 -10.36
C ARG A 292 11.03 7.24 -8.83
N ASN A 293 10.81 8.35 -8.13
CA ASN A 293 10.80 8.40 -6.67
C ASN A 293 9.63 7.61 -6.07
N ARG A 294 8.41 7.68 -6.64
CA ARG A 294 7.25 6.94 -6.13
C ARG A 294 7.44 5.42 -6.19
N VAL A 295 8.15 4.94 -7.20
CA VAL A 295 8.51 3.53 -7.39
C VAL A 295 9.63 3.16 -6.39
N ALA A 296 10.73 3.91 -6.39
CA ALA A 296 11.90 3.64 -5.55
C ALA A 296 11.58 3.67 -4.04
N LEU A 297 10.67 4.54 -3.61
CA LEU A 297 10.29 4.73 -2.20
C LEU A 297 9.02 3.97 -1.81
N GLY A 298 8.52 3.09 -2.69
CA GLY A 298 7.50 2.11 -2.36
C GLY A 298 6.08 2.64 -2.25
N VAL A 299 5.77 3.72 -2.97
CA VAL A 299 4.43 4.33 -3.03
C VAL A 299 3.93 4.50 -4.47
N PRO A 300 3.92 3.44 -5.28
CA PRO A 300 3.50 3.51 -6.69
C PRO A 300 2.02 3.91 -6.87
N GLY A 301 1.23 4.00 -5.80
CA GLY A 301 -0.12 4.55 -5.85
C GLY A 301 -0.19 6.08 -5.94
N LEU A 302 0.93 6.81 -5.78
CA LEU A 302 0.97 8.27 -5.93
C LEU A 302 0.51 8.64 -7.35
N GLN A 303 -0.55 9.43 -7.44
CA GLN A 303 -1.10 9.87 -8.72
C GLN A 303 -0.43 11.17 -9.15
N LEU A 304 0.09 11.20 -10.37
CA LEU A 304 0.64 12.42 -10.98
C LEU A 304 -0.39 13.09 -11.88
N VAL A 305 -0.69 14.36 -11.61
CA VAL A 305 -1.47 15.23 -12.49
C VAL A 305 -0.51 16.22 -13.15
N GLN A 306 -0.31 16.06 -14.45
CA GLN A 306 0.54 16.95 -15.25
C GLN A 306 -0.21 18.26 -15.52
N GLY A 307 0.27 19.36 -14.97
CA GLY A 307 -0.33 20.67 -15.20
C GLY A 307 -0.11 21.65 -14.06
N ARG A 308 -0.67 22.85 -14.23
CA ARG A 308 -0.52 23.95 -13.29
C ARG A 308 -1.82 24.22 -12.53
N ALA A 309 -1.72 24.41 -11.21
CA ALA A 309 -2.81 24.93 -10.40
C ALA A 309 -3.09 26.41 -10.78
N PRO A 310 -4.35 26.89 -10.68
CA PRO A 310 -5.53 26.16 -10.20
C PRO A 310 -6.20 25.29 -11.28
N SER A 311 -5.86 25.42 -12.56
CA SER A 311 -6.55 24.69 -13.65
C SER A 311 -6.47 23.17 -13.53
N ALA A 312 -5.32 22.63 -13.14
CA ALA A 312 -5.10 21.20 -12.97
C ALA A 312 -5.86 20.58 -11.77
N LEU A 313 -6.43 21.42 -10.90
CA LEU A 313 -7.18 20.96 -9.73
C LEU A 313 -8.64 20.60 -10.07
N ARG A 314 -9.13 20.98 -11.26
CA ARG A 314 -10.53 20.78 -11.64
C ARG A 314 -10.86 19.30 -11.83
N GLY A 315 -11.95 18.85 -11.23
CA GLY A 315 -12.45 17.48 -11.37
C GLY A 315 -11.70 16.45 -10.52
N LEU A 316 -10.69 16.87 -9.75
CA LEU A 316 -10.02 16.00 -8.79
C LEU A 316 -10.94 15.70 -7.59
N GLU A 317 -10.76 14.52 -6.99
CA GLU A 317 -11.42 14.17 -5.73
C GLU A 317 -11.04 15.17 -4.64
N ALA A 318 -12.03 15.63 -3.87
CA ALA A 318 -11.81 16.56 -2.77
C ALA A 318 -10.80 15.98 -1.76
N PRO A 319 -9.77 16.75 -1.35
CA PRO A 319 -8.74 16.26 -0.45
C PRO A 319 -9.10 16.44 1.03
N ASP A 320 -8.47 15.64 1.88
CA ASP A 320 -8.50 15.78 3.34
C ASP A 320 -7.37 16.72 3.84
N ALA A 321 -6.28 16.82 3.07
CA ALA A 321 -5.18 17.74 3.32
C ALA A 321 -4.62 18.29 2.00
N ILE A 322 -4.09 19.51 2.04
CA ILE A 322 -3.40 20.13 0.91
C ILE A 322 -2.06 20.66 1.41
N PHE A 323 -1.01 20.35 0.66
CA PHE A 323 0.27 21.01 0.74
C PHE A 323 0.47 21.90 -0.48
N ILE A 324 0.97 23.12 -0.26
CA ILE A 324 1.36 24.05 -1.33
C ILE A 324 2.85 24.35 -1.17
N GLY A 325 3.68 23.71 -2.00
CA GLY A 325 5.12 23.93 -2.06
C GLY A 325 5.53 25.01 -3.05
N GLY A 326 4.71 25.22 -4.09
CA GLY A 326 4.88 26.27 -5.10
C GLY A 326 3.56 26.94 -5.48
N GLY A 327 3.63 28.15 -6.04
CA GLY A 327 2.45 28.86 -6.54
C GLY A 327 1.58 29.53 -5.47
N VAL A 328 2.08 29.75 -4.26
CA VAL A 328 1.37 30.52 -3.19
C VAL A 328 0.95 31.91 -3.67
N THR A 329 1.77 32.53 -4.51
CA THR A 329 1.52 33.85 -5.11
C THR A 329 0.75 33.80 -6.42
N ASP A 330 0.52 32.60 -6.98
CA ASP A 330 -0.18 32.44 -8.24
C ASP A 330 -1.68 32.67 -8.02
N GLU A 331 -2.28 33.44 -8.91
CA GLU A 331 -3.65 33.91 -8.77
C GLU A 331 -4.64 32.73 -8.66
N GLY A 332 -5.44 32.73 -7.59
CA GLY A 332 -6.50 31.75 -7.37
C GLY A 332 -6.05 30.37 -6.89
N VAL A 333 -4.75 30.11 -6.69
CA VAL A 333 -4.28 28.79 -6.22
C VAL A 333 -4.72 28.52 -4.78
N LEU A 334 -4.49 29.46 -3.86
CA LEU A 334 -4.90 29.33 -2.45
C LEU A 334 -6.42 29.16 -2.33
N GLU A 335 -7.17 29.99 -3.07
CA GLU A 335 -8.63 29.96 -3.10
C GLU A 335 -9.16 28.63 -3.66
N ALA A 336 -8.62 28.15 -4.78
CA ALA A 336 -9.03 26.88 -5.37
C ALA A 336 -8.73 25.70 -4.43
N CYS A 337 -7.56 25.70 -3.79
CA CYS A 337 -7.20 24.68 -2.80
C CYS A 337 -8.14 24.72 -1.59
N TRP A 338 -8.35 25.89 -1.00
CA TRP A 338 -9.22 26.04 0.16
C TRP A 338 -10.66 25.65 -0.16
N ASN A 339 -11.18 26.01 -1.33
CA ASN A 339 -12.53 25.66 -1.74
C ASN A 339 -12.70 24.16 -1.96
N ALA A 340 -11.71 23.47 -2.52
CA ALA A 340 -11.75 22.03 -2.73
C ALA A 340 -11.62 21.20 -1.44
N LEU A 341 -10.93 21.75 -0.42
CA LEU A 341 -10.68 21.07 0.85
C LEU A 341 -11.99 20.67 1.54
N LYS A 342 -12.07 19.43 2.03
CA LYS A 342 -13.20 18.95 2.83
C LYS A 342 -13.35 19.73 4.14
N PRO A 343 -14.55 19.80 4.73
CA PRO A 343 -14.72 20.32 6.10
C PRO A 343 -13.84 19.55 7.09
N GLY A 344 -13.16 20.26 8.00
CA GLY A 344 -12.15 19.73 8.90
C GLY A 344 -10.79 19.45 8.25
N GLY A 345 -10.65 19.75 6.95
CA GLY A 345 -9.43 19.51 6.19
C GLY A 345 -8.33 20.52 6.53
N ARG A 346 -7.09 20.17 6.17
CA ARG A 346 -5.89 20.95 6.52
C ARG A 346 -5.22 21.55 5.29
N LEU A 347 -4.84 22.81 5.36
CA LEU A 347 -3.99 23.45 4.35
C LEU A 347 -2.67 23.86 4.98
N VAL A 348 -1.57 23.34 4.45
CA VAL A 348 -0.21 23.70 4.83
C VAL A 348 0.49 24.29 3.62
N ALA A 349 1.15 25.43 3.78
CA ALA A 349 1.87 26.10 2.70
C ALA A 349 3.23 26.60 3.18
N ASN A 350 4.26 26.39 2.36
CA ASN A 350 5.62 26.84 2.65
C ASN A 350 5.96 28.06 1.79
N ALA A 351 6.56 29.07 2.41
CA ALA A 351 6.98 30.31 1.78
C ALA A 351 8.43 30.63 2.15
N VAL A 352 9.20 31.07 1.16
CA VAL A 352 10.61 31.51 1.31
C VAL A 352 10.84 32.93 0.82
N THR A 353 9.94 33.47 0.01
CA THR A 353 10.04 34.84 -0.53
C THR A 353 9.17 35.79 0.27
N LEU A 354 9.56 37.06 0.38
CA LEU A 354 8.74 38.07 1.07
C LEU A 354 7.33 38.19 0.48
N GLN A 355 7.18 38.04 -0.84
CA GLN A 355 5.89 38.09 -1.53
C GLN A 355 4.98 36.92 -1.11
N SER A 356 5.53 35.71 -1.04
CA SER A 356 4.77 34.54 -0.57
C SER A 356 4.44 34.65 0.92
N GLU A 357 5.35 35.18 1.74
CA GLU A 357 5.10 35.43 3.16
C GLU A 357 3.99 36.47 3.39
N MET A 358 4.02 37.58 2.66
CA MET A 358 2.96 38.61 2.72
C MET A 358 1.61 38.03 2.31
N ARG A 359 1.58 37.18 1.28
CA ARG A 359 0.36 36.51 0.83
C ARG A 359 -0.19 35.56 1.90
N LEU A 360 0.66 34.75 2.54
CA LEU A 360 0.23 33.86 3.64
C LEU A 360 -0.20 34.63 4.88
N PHE A 361 0.42 35.77 5.16
CA PHE A 361 -0.01 36.65 6.25
C PHE A 361 -1.41 37.23 6.02
N ALA A 362 -1.68 37.73 4.80
CA ALA A 362 -3.01 38.19 4.42
C ALA A 362 -4.03 37.05 4.47
N TRP A 363 -3.66 35.87 3.95
CA TRP A 363 -4.50 34.67 3.99
C TRP A 363 -4.89 34.27 5.42
N ARG A 364 -3.92 34.28 6.34
CA ARG A 364 -4.16 34.00 7.76
C ARG A 364 -5.12 35.01 8.40
N GLN A 365 -5.06 36.29 8.02
CA GLN A 365 -5.99 37.29 8.56
C GLN A 365 -7.44 37.01 8.15
N GLU A 366 -7.65 36.44 6.97
CA GLU A 366 -8.98 36.13 6.44
C GLU A 366 -9.51 34.77 6.94
N PHE A 367 -8.69 33.73 6.94
CA PHE A 367 -9.10 32.35 7.20
C PHE A 367 -8.61 31.76 8.54
N GLY A 368 -7.88 32.55 9.34
CA GLY A 368 -7.29 32.08 10.59
C GLY A 368 -6.06 31.20 10.38
N GLY A 369 -5.76 30.34 11.37
CA GLY A 369 -4.58 29.47 11.35
C GLY A 369 -3.31 30.10 11.91
N ASP A 370 -2.22 29.36 11.80
CA ASP A 370 -0.92 29.67 12.38
C ASP A 370 0.14 29.93 11.32
N LEU A 371 1.09 30.82 11.65
CA LEU A 371 2.31 31.02 10.89
C LEU A 371 3.50 30.69 11.79
N THR A 372 4.35 29.78 11.33
CA THR A 372 5.59 29.40 12.02
C THR A 372 6.77 29.68 11.10
N ARG A 373 7.77 30.45 11.55
CA ARG A 373 9.02 30.64 10.82
C ARG A 373 10.08 29.68 11.36
N VAL A 374 10.69 28.89 10.49
CA VAL A 374 11.72 27.90 10.84
C VAL A 374 13.03 28.29 10.18
N GLY A 375 14.07 28.50 10.99
CA GLY A 375 15.44 28.66 10.53
C GLY A 375 16.24 27.39 10.82
N VAL A 376 16.98 26.90 9.84
CA VAL A 376 17.81 25.70 9.96
C VAL A 376 19.24 26.05 9.55
N ALA A 377 20.21 25.59 10.34
CA ALA A 377 21.62 25.69 10.02
C ALA A 377 22.26 24.31 10.19
N GLN A 378 23.14 23.95 9.25
CA GLN A 378 23.90 22.71 9.31
C GLN A 378 25.39 23.03 9.28
N ALA A 379 26.18 22.20 9.96
CA ALA A 379 27.63 22.30 9.89
C ALA A 379 28.08 21.99 8.46
N GLY A 380 29.01 22.77 7.94
CA GLY A 380 29.67 22.50 6.68
C GLY A 380 31.06 23.13 6.65
N GLU A 381 31.90 22.65 5.76
CA GLU A 381 33.31 23.05 5.73
C GLU A 381 33.48 24.49 5.21
N LEU A 382 34.46 25.19 5.78
CA LEU A 382 35.03 26.45 5.32
C LEU A 382 36.55 26.38 5.45
N GLY A 383 37.23 25.93 4.40
CA GLY A 383 38.65 25.61 4.46
C GLY A 383 38.88 24.41 5.38
N SER A 384 39.71 24.58 6.42
CA SER A 384 39.99 23.54 7.41
C SER A 384 39.11 23.60 8.66
N PHE A 385 38.08 24.45 8.67
CA PHE A 385 37.19 24.66 9.83
C PHE A 385 35.74 24.38 9.46
N ASP A 386 34.93 24.10 10.48
CA ASP A 386 33.48 23.98 10.34
C ASP A 386 32.79 25.33 10.60
N VAL A 387 31.77 25.62 9.80
CA VAL A 387 30.87 26.76 9.98
C VAL A 387 29.42 26.36 9.90
N TRP A 388 28.56 27.17 10.50
CA TRP A 388 27.12 27.06 10.29
C TRP A 388 26.74 27.61 8.92
N ARG A 389 26.28 26.74 8.02
CA ARG A 389 25.63 27.13 6.77
C ARG A 389 24.13 27.24 7.02
N GLN A 390 23.64 28.48 7.04
CA GLN A 390 22.22 28.77 7.27
C GLN A 390 21.44 28.64 5.96
N ALA A 391 20.38 27.84 5.97
CA ALA A 391 19.40 27.84 4.90
C ALA A 391 18.53 29.10 5.00
N LEU A 392 17.90 29.49 3.89
CA LEU A 392 16.85 30.51 3.93
C LEU A 392 15.74 30.05 4.88
N PRO A 393 15.30 30.90 5.84
CA PRO A 393 14.20 30.54 6.71
C PRO A 393 12.93 30.27 5.91
N VAL A 394 12.16 29.27 6.32
CA VAL A 394 10.89 28.92 5.70
C VAL A 394 9.76 29.35 6.63
N THR A 395 8.81 30.11 6.11
CA THR A 395 7.56 30.44 6.78
C THR A 395 6.52 29.40 6.39
N ILE A 396 5.96 28.72 7.37
CA ILE A 396 4.97 27.65 7.23
C ILE A 396 3.62 28.18 7.72
N TYR A 397 2.64 28.24 6.83
CA TYR A 397 1.24 28.42 7.19
C TYR A 397 0.59 27.08 7.48
N CYS A 398 -0.27 27.02 8.50
CA CYS A 398 -1.13 25.88 8.78
C CYS A 398 -2.53 26.36 9.16
N GLY A 399 -3.54 25.96 8.39
CA GLY A 399 -4.94 26.29 8.64
C GLY A 399 -5.86 25.07 8.53
N PHE A 400 -6.99 25.15 9.22
CA PHE A 400 -8.06 24.15 9.16
C PHE A 400 -9.32 24.82 8.63
N LYS A 401 -9.98 24.19 7.65
CA LYS A 401 -11.28 24.62 7.13
C LYS A 401 -12.40 23.98 7.93
#